data_AF-A0A7C7IY57-F1
#
_entry.id   AF-A0A7C7IY57-F1
#
_cell.length_a   1.000
_cell.length_b   1.000
_cell.length_c   1.000
_cell.angle_alpha   90.00
_cell.angle_beta   90.00
_cell.angle_gamma   90.00
#
_symmetry.space_group_name_H-M   'P 1'
#
loop_
_entity.id
_entity.type
_entity.pdbx_description
1 polymer ?
#
loop_
_entity_poly.entity_id
_entity_poly.type
_entity_poly.pdbx_seq_one_letter_code
_entity_poly.pdbx_strand_id
1 'polypeptide(L)'
;METLRRMTGTFVVLTFICGLYGAVQETVTIHSKSLKKDIPCLVVLPHEYYLSLDRFTVVYLLHGYSGDYKDWSAHTNLRDYADKYNFIIVCPDG
;
A
#
# COMPACT_ATOMS: atom_id res chain seq x y z
N MET A 1 22.20 38.96 -11.68
CA MET A 1 22.65 37.57 -11.92
C MET A 1 22.50 36.71 -10.65
N GLU A 2 23.00 37.15 -9.48
CA GLU A 2 22.87 36.38 -8.24
C GLU A 2 21.44 36.24 -7.69
N THR A 3 20.61 37.28 -7.82
CA THR A 3 19.19 37.24 -7.44
C THR A 3 18.39 36.24 -8.26
N LEU A 4 18.67 36.17 -9.58
CA LEU A 4 18.06 35.19 -10.49
C LEU A 4 18.50 33.74 -10.17
N ARG A 5 19.76 33.55 -9.75
CA ARG A 5 20.30 32.26 -9.29
C ARG A 5 19.69 31.79 -7.96
N ARG A 6 19.37 32.74 -7.06
CA ARG A 6 18.67 32.45 -5.80
C ARG A 6 17.20 32.12 -6.03
N MET A 7 16.50 32.86 -6.90
CA MET A 7 15.09 32.60 -7.23
C MET A 7 14.88 31.27 -7.95
N THR A 8 15.77 30.91 -8.88
CA THR A 8 15.76 29.60 -9.56
C THR A 8 16.03 28.45 -8.59
N GLY A 9 16.99 28.61 -7.66
CA GLY A 9 17.25 27.62 -6.61
C GLY A 9 16.04 27.39 -5.70
N THR A 10 15.33 28.44 -5.31
CA THR A 10 14.10 28.32 -4.49
C THR A 10 12.96 27.62 -5.24
N PHE A 11 12.82 27.84 -6.55
CA PHE A 11 11.80 27.18 -7.38
C PHE A 11 12.06 25.67 -7.50
N VAL A 12 13.31 25.26 -7.67
CA VAL A 12 13.72 23.84 -7.76
C VAL A 12 13.46 23.09 -6.44
N VAL A 13 13.72 23.74 -5.29
CA VAL A 13 13.43 23.15 -3.97
C VAL A 13 11.92 22.98 -3.75
N LEU A 14 11.09 23.91 -4.24
CA LEU A 14 9.64 23.85 -4.07
C LEU A 14 8.99 22.73 -4.92
N THR A 15 9.51 22.44 -6.11
CA THR A 15 9.02 21.35 -6.97
C THR A 15 9.35 19.96 -6.41
N PHE A 16 10.42 19.82 -5.62
CA PHE A 16 10.82 18.53 -5.01
C PHE A 16 9.87 18.06 -3.89
N ILE A 17 8.99 18.93 -3.38
CA ILE A 17 8.05 18.62 -2.29
C ILE A 17 6.73 18.01 -2.82
N CYS A 18 6.56 17.90 -4.14
CA CYS A 18 5.34 17.36 -4.73
C CYS A 18 5.29 15.82 -4.66
N GLY A 19 4.87 15.31 -3.49
CA GLY A 19 4.09 14.08 -3.31
C GLY A 19 4.71 12.74 -3.75
N LEU A 20 5.38 12.06 -2.83
CA LEU A 20 5.57 10.60 -2.93
C LEU A 20 4.25 9.92 -2.54
N TYR A 21 3.37 9.71 -3.53
CA TYR A 21 2.18 8.88 -3.36
C TYR A 21 2.46 7.46 -3.83
N GLY A 22 1.90 6.47 -3.14
CA GLY A 22 2.05 5.05 -3.48
C GLY A 22 1.00 4.21 -2.78
N ALA A 23 1.09 2.91 -2.94
CA ALA A 23 0.16 1.95 -2.38
C ALA A 23 0.02 2.13 -0.87
N VAL A 24 -1.22 2.00 -0.42
CA VAL A 24 -1.61 2.15 0.97
C VAL A 24 -1.74 0.76 1.59
N GLN A 25 -1.17 0.57 2.77
CA GLN A 25 -1.26 -0.68 3.53
C GLN A 25 -2.05 -0.45 4.81
N GLU A 26 -3.18 -1.12 4.95
CA GLU A 26 -4.12 -1.00 6.06
C GLU A 26 -4.44 -2.35 6.68
N THR A 27 -4.71 -2.38 7.98
CA THR A 27 -5.23 -3.58 8.65
C THR A 27 -6.69 -3.36 8.97
N VAL A 28 -7.52 -4.29 8.52
CA VAL A 28 -8.96 -4.32 8.82
C VAL A 28 -9.26 -5.52 9.71
N THR A 29 -10.20 -5.35 10.64
CA THR A 29 -10.70 -6.44 11.47
C THR A 29 -12.00 -6.97 10.90
N ILE A 30 -12.08 -8.27 10.66
CA ILE A 30 -13.24 -8.94 10.06
C ILE A 30 -13.82 -9.92 11.08
N HIS A 31 -15.10 -9.78 11.40
CA HIS A 31 -15.79 -10.81 12.20
C HIS A 31 -16.08 -12.04 11.34
N SER A 32 -15.38 -13.14 11.60
CA SER A 32 -15.55 -14.39 10.86
C SER A 32 -16.67 -15.22 11.44
N LYS A 33 -17.76 -15.39 10.68
CA LYS A 33 -18.85 -16.31 11.05
C LYS A 33 -18.38 -17.77 11.13
N SER A 34 -17.42 -18.15 10.27
CA SER A 34 -16.89 -19.52 10.23
C SER A 34 -16.02 -19.83 11.44
N LEU A 35 -15.20 -18.87 11.87
CA LEU A 35 -14.25 -19.05 12.98
C LEU A 35 -14.82 -18.54 14.32
N LYS A 36 -15.97 -17.87 14.30
CA LYS A 36 -16.66 -17.28 15.46
C LYS A 36 -15.75 -16.33 16.26
N LYS A 37 -14.86 -15.62 15.57
CA LYS A 37 -13.92 -14.66 16.15
C LYS A 37 -13.65 -13.50 15.18
N ASP A 38 -13.18 -12.40 15.73
CA ASP A 38 -12.62 -11.29 14.96
C ASP A 38 -11.19 -11.64 14.54
N ILE A 39 -10.90 -11.48 13.25
CA ILE A 39 -9.59 -11.76 12.66
C ILE A 39 -9.06 -10.53 11.94
N PRO A 40 -7.78 -10.17 12.18
CA PRO A 40 -7.13 -9.12 11.40
C PRO A 40 -6.85 -9.60 9.97
N CYS A 41 -6.82 -8.64 9.06
CA CYS A 41 -6.47 -8.85 7.66
C CYS A 41 -5.70 -7.64 7.15
N LEU A 42 -4.50 -7.87 6.63
CA LEU A 42 -3.74 -6.83 5.95
C LEU A 42 -4.27 -6.67 4.53
N VAL A 43 -4.58 -5.43 4.14
CA VAL A 43 -5.00 -5.09 2.77
C VAL A 43 -4.04 -4.04 2.24
N VAL A 44 -3.50 -4.28 1.04
CA VAL A 44 -2.68 -3.32 0.32
C VAL A 44 -3.43 -2.88 -0.92
N LEU A 45 -3.70 -1.59 -1.01
CA LEU A 45 -4.42 -0.94 -2.10
C LEU A 45 -3.42 -0.21 -2.99
N PRO A 46 -3.42 -0.42 -4.32
CA PRO A 46 -2.57 0.35 -5.23
C PRO A 46 -2.98 1.81 -5.24
N HIS A 47 -2.06 2.71 -5.60
CA HIS A 47 -2.33 4.15 -5.69
C HIS A 47 -3.56 4.48 -6.54
N GLU A 48 -3.71 3.79 -7.68
CA GLU A 48 -4.83 3.96 -8.62
C GLU A 48 -6.21 3.63 -8.03
N TYR A 49 -6.27 2.93 -6.88
CA TYR A 49 -7.53 2.60 -6.21
C TYR A 49 -8.34 3.85 -5.84
N TYR A 50 -7.67 4.96 -5.52
CA TYR A 50 -8.33 6.21 -5.16
C TYR A 50 -8.56 7.15 -6.35
N LEU A 51 -7.99 6.83 -7.52
CA LEU A 51 -8.02 7.69 -8.71
C LEU A 51 -8.95 7.18 -9.81
N SER A 52 -9.33 5.90 -9.74
CA SER A 52 -10.14 5.24 -10.77
C SER A 52 -11.36 4.53 -10.17
N LEU A 53 -12.32 4.21 -11.03
CA LEU A 53 -13.46 3.33 -10.71
C LEU A 53 -13.29 1.94 -11.34
N ASP A 54 -12.06 1.59 -11.71
CA ASP A 54 -11.76 0.35 -12.38
C ASP A 54 -11.90 -0.85 -11.43
N ARG A 55 -12.09 -2.03 -12.00
CA ARG A 55 -12.01 -3.27 -11.23
C ARG A 55 -10.56 -3.71 -11.12
N PHE A 56 -10.14 -3.98 -9.89
CA PHE A 56 -8.79 -4.45 -9.58
C PHE A 56 -8.77 -5.97 -9.43
N THR A 57 -7.69 -6.59 -9.90
CA THR A 57 -7.40 -7.99 -9.55
C THR A 57 -7.07 -8.06 -8.06
N VAL A 58 -7.53 -9.11 -7.37
CA VAL A 58 -7.25 -9.34 -5.95
C VAL A 58 -6.39 -10.58 -5.79
N VAL A 59 -5.26 -10.46 -5.10
CA VAL A 59 -4.37 -11.56 -4.78
C VAL A 59 -4.38 -11.81 -3.28
N TYR A 60 -4.72 -13.05 -2.91
CA TYR A 60 -4.69 -13.52 -1.53
C TYR A 60 -3.34 -14.15 -1.23
N LEU A 61 -2.64 -13.63 -0.22
CA LEU A 61 -1.39 -14.19 0.25
C LEU A 61 -1.60 -14.83 1.62
N LEU A 62 -1.50 -16.16 1.66
CA LEU A 62 -1.62 -16.93 2.89
C LEU A 62 -0.23 -17.08 3.52
N HIS A 63 -0.16 -16.91 4.84
CA HIS A 63 1.10 -17.07 5.58
C HIS A 63 1.44 -18.54 5.83
N GLY A 64 2.67 -18.79 6.26
CA GLY A 64 3.16 -20.11 6.59
C GLY A 64 2.71 -20.58 7.98
N TYR A 65 3.09 -21.81 8.35
CA TYR A 65 2.93 -22.32 9.70
C TYR A 65 3.62 -21.41 10.72
N SER A 66 2.95 -21.11 11.84
CA SER A 66 3.41 -20.18 12.90
C SER A 66 3.48 -18.70 12.49
N GLY A 67 3.06 -18.35 11.29
CA GLY A 67 2.95 -16.99 10.78
C GLY A 67 1.66 -16.28 11.12
N ASP A 68 1.56 -15.00 10.73
CA ASP A 68 0.32 -14.21 10.77
C ASP A 68 0.12 -13.32 9.53
N TYR A 69 -0.94 -12.51 9.52
CA TYR A 69 -1.30 -11.59 8.44
C TYR A 69 -0.21 -10.57 8.03
N LYS A 70 0.83 -10.37 8.84
CA LYS A 70 1.96 -9.46 8.56
C LYS A 70 3.17 -10.15 7.95
N ASP A 71 3.23 -11.49 7.96
CA ASP A 71 4.40 -12.27 7.52
C ASP A 71 4.95 -11.80 6.17
N TRP A 72 4.09 -11.70 5.16
CA TRP A 72 4.51 -11.26 3.82
C TRP A 72 5.04 -9.83 3.83
N SER A 73 4.37 -8.91 4.53
CA SER A 73 4.82 -7.51 4.62
C SER A 73 6.14 -7.32 5.36
N ALA A 74 6.51 -8.28 6.23
CA ALA A 74 7.80 -8.28 6.92
C ALA A 74 8.95 -8.77 6.03
N HIS A 75 8.66 -9.56 4.99
CA HIS A 75 9.67 -10.21 4.15
C HIS A 75 9.72 -9.68 2.71
N THR A 76 8.73 -8.89 2.28
CA THR A 76 8.69 -8.31 0.94
C THR A 76 7.95 -6.97 0.92
N ASN A 77 8.26 -6.12 -0.07
CA ASN A 77 7.59 -4.84 -0.24
C ASN A 77 6.29 -5.00 -1.04
N LEU A 78 5.21 -5.30 -0.34
CA LEU A 78 3.89 -5.48 -0.95
C LEU A 78 3.36 -4.21 -1.64
N ARG A 79 3.75 -3.02 -1.17
CA ARG A 79 3.31 -1.74 -1.75
C ARG A 79 3.86 -1.53 -3.16
N ASP A 80 5.16 -1.77 -3.36
CA ASP A 80 5.79 -1.65 -4.68
C ASP A 80 5.14 -2.59 -5.70
N TYR A 81 4.82 -3.81 -5.27
CA TYR A 81 4.13 -4.76 -6.13
C TYR A 81 2.73 -4.27 -6.45
N ALA A 82 1.93 -3.90 -5.43
CA ALA A 82 0.55 -3.45 -5.60
C ALA A 82 0.47 -2.34 -6.64
N ASP A 83 1.31 -1.31 -6.53
CA ASP A 83 1.40 -0.22 -7.51
C ASP A 83 1.87 -0.71 -8.88
N LYS A 84 2.95 -1.50 -8.94
CA LYS A 84 3.55 -1.93 -10.20
C LYS A 84 2.58 -2.75 -11.07
N TYR A 85 1.79 -3.62 -10.46
CA TYR A 85 0.88 -4.52 -11.17
C TYR A 85 -0.58 -4.13 -11.07
N ASN A 86 -0.88 -3.02 -10.41
CA ASN A 86 -2.20 -2.45 -10.24
C ASN A 86 -3.24 -3.45 -9.70
N PHE A 87 -2.90 -4.08 -8.57
CA PHE A 87 -3.70 -5.13 -7.95
C PHE A 87 -3.79 -4.93 -6.43
N ILE A 88 -4.88 -5.42 -5.85
CA ILE A 88 -5.10 -5.41 -4.41
C ILE A 88 -4.48 -6.68 -3.82
N ILE A 89 -3.75 -6.55 -2.71
CA ILE A 89 -3.18 -7.68 -1.98
C ILE A 89 -3.93 -7.83 -0.67
N VAL A 90 -4.37 -9.05 -0.34
CA VAL A 90 -5.11 -9.38 0.89
C VAL A 90 -4.36 -10.49 1.63
N CYS A 91 -3.95 -10.22 2.87
CA CYS A 91 -3.29 -11.18 3.75
C CYS A 91 -4.18 -11.41 4.99
N PRO A 92 -5.07 -12.41 4.98
CA PRO A 92 -5.90 -12.73 6.13
C PRO A 92 -5.12 -13.50 7.22
N ASP A 93 -5.55 -13.36 8.47
CA ASP A 93 -5.18 -14.24 9.59
C ASP A 93 -6.18 -15.40 9.77
N GLY A 94 -5.77 -16.45 10.48
CA GLY A 94 -6.48 -17.74 10.67
C GLY A 94 -6.98 -18.00 12.09
#